data_AF-A0A936CXI1-F1
#
_entry.id   AF-A0A936CXI1-F1
#
_cell.length_a   1.000
_cell.length_b   1.000
_cell.length_c   1.000
_cell.angle_alpha   90.00
_cell.angle_beta   90.00
_cell.angle_gamma   90.00
#
_symmetry.space_group_name_H-M   'P 1'
#
loop_
_entity.id
_entity.type
_entity.pdbx_description
1 polymer ?
#
loop_
_entity_poly.entity_id
_entity_poly.type
_entity_poly.pdbx_seq_one_letter_code
_entity_poly.pdbx_strand_id
1 'polypeptide(L)'
;MSIKLTPSFSVRLLKASQGLSLIELLVTLSIISILLFVGLPSLSDIIKKNQLDTSTQDLLTAIQTTRTLAVMQHKRAVLKANSDWSQGWELFIDDNDNGSRDTEEELLFTQGAIANLSITSTNAMKTISFINTGESRQANGSTGGAFLAGNISICGKKNTKGYKLILARGGRSRISSIMCN
;
A
#
# COMPACT_ATOMS: atom_id res chain seq x y z
N MET A 1 32.26 -42.28 71.45
CA MET A 1 31.11 -43.20 71.31
C MET A 1 30.04 -42.46 70.52
N SER A 2 29.63 -43.04 69.39
CA SER A 2 29.12 -42.38 68.18
C SER A 2 27.89 -41.49 68.33
N ILE A 3 27.96 -40.26 67.78
CA ILE A 3 26.80 -39.40 67.50
C ILE A 3 26.27 -39.75 66.11
N LYS A 4 25.02 -40.23 66.05
CA LYS A 4 24.31 -40.56 64.81
C LYS A 4 23.96 -39.28 64.04
N LEU A 5 24.45 -39.16 62.81
CA LEU A 5 23.92 -38.24 61.81
C LEU A 5 23.05 -39.06 60.84
N THR A 6 21.73 -38.88 60.91
CA THR A 6 20.81 -39.35 59.87
C THR A 6 20.45 -38.18 58.96
N PRO A 7 20.60 -38.26 57.63
CA PRO A 7 20.13 -37.20 56.73
C PRO A 7 18.60 -37.30 56.57
N SER A 8 17.89 -36.19 56.76
CA SER A 8 16.47 -36.07 56.41
C SER A 8 16.32 -35.97 54.88
N PHE A 9 15.96 -37.06 54.23
CA PHE A 9 15.59 -37.05 52.82
C PHE A 9 14.21 -36.38 52.66
N SER A 10 14.18 -35.14 52.16
CA SER A 10 12.93 -34.50 51.74
C SER A 10 12.50 -35.07 50.40
N VAL A 11 11.47 -35.91 50.40
CA VAL A 11 10.83 -36.37 49.16
C VAL A 11 10.02 -35.22 48.58
N ARG A 12 10.48 -34.62 47.46
CA ARG A 12 9.63 -33.75 46.65
C ARG A 12 8.53 -34.60 46.01
N LEU A 13 7.29 -34.40 46.41
CA LEU A 13 6.11 -34.88 45.69
C LEU A 13 6.16 -34.36 44.25
N LEU A 14 6.34 -35.24 43.27
CA LEU A 14 6.13 -34.92 41.87
C LEU A 14 4.65 -34.59 41.69
N LYS A 15 4.36 -33.35 41.27
CA LYS A 15 3.01 -32.87 41.00
C LYS A 15 2.40 -33.76 39.90
N ALA A 16 1.27 -34.41 40.18
CA ALA A 16 0.58 -35.23 39.20
C ALA A 16 0.24 -34.38 37.96
N SER A 17 0.72 -34.78 36.79
CA SER A 17 0.30 -34.19 35.52
C SER A 17 -1.19 -34.50 35.34
N GLN A 18 -2.04 -33.48 35.50
CA GLN A 18 -3.45 -33.60 35.13
C GLN A 18 -3.52 -33.62 33.60
N GLY A 19 -3.79 -34.80 33.03
CA GLY A 19 -4.04 -34.96 31.60
C GLY A 19 -5.45 -34.50 31.23
N LEU A 20 -5.60 -33.89 30.06
CA LEU A 20 -6.91 -33.60 29.48
C LEU A 20 -7.63 -34.89 29.14
N SER A 21 -8.93 -34.95 29.38
CA SER A 21 -9.75 -36.06 28.92
C SER A 21 -9.86 -36.06 27.38
N LEU A 22 -9.96 -37.23 26.76
CA LEU A 22 -10.14 -37.34 25.30
C LEU A 22 -11.38 -36.57 24.84
N ILE A 23 -12.47 -36.61 25.62
CA ILE A 23 -13.68 -35.83 25.31
C ILE A 23 -13.45 -34.33 25.43
N GLU A 24 -12.61 -33.88 26.37
CA GLU A 24 -12.30 -32.47 26.57
C GLU A 24 -11.47 -31.91 25.41
N LEU A 25 -10.51 -32.71 24.91
CA LEU A 25 -9.76 -32.38 23.70
C LEU A 25 -10.69 -32.31 22.47
N LEU A 26 -11.62 -33.26 22.32
CA LEU A 26 -12.57 -33.23 21.21
C LEU A 26 -13.51 -32.03 21.28
N VAL A 27 -14.01 -31.68 22.47
CA VAL A 27 -14.87 -30.50 22.65
C VAL A 27 -14.09 -29.21 22.38
N THR A 28 -12.89 -29.05 22.92
CA THR A 28 -12.06 -27.85 22.67
C THR A 28 -11.71 -27.69 21.18
N LEU A 29 -11.32 -28.77 20.49
CA LEU A 29 -11.09 -28.76 19.04
C LEU A 29 -12.36 -28.44 18.25
N SER A 30 -13.52 -28.94 18.68
CA SER A 30 -14.80 -28.63 18.03
C SER A 30 -15.13 -27.14 18.12
N ILE A 31 -14.90 -26.52 19.27
CA ILE A 31 -15.13 -25.08 19.50
C ILE A 31 -14.15 -24.26 18.65
N ILE A 32 -12.86 -24.61 18.66
CA ILE A 32 -11.84 -23.94 17.84
C ILE A 32 -12.18 -24.01 16.36
N SER A 33 -12.62 -25.17 15.87
CA SER A 33 -13.03 -25.36 14.46
C SER A 33 -14.19 -24.43 14.07
N ILE A 34 -15.22 -24.35 14.92
CA ILE A 34 -16.37 -23.46 14.70
C ILE A 34 -15.90 -21.99 14.66
N LEU A 35 -15.05 -21.58 15.60
CA LEU A 35 -14.53 -20.21 15.66
C LEU A 35 -13.68 -19.85 14.43
N LEU A 36 -12.81 -20.76 13.97
CA LEU A 36 -12.01 -20.54 12.77
C LEU A 36 -12.88 -20.41 11.53
N PHE A 37 -13.92 -21.23 11.40
CA PHE A 37 -14.83 -21.17 10.25
C PHE A 37 -15.54 -19.82 10.14
N VAL A 38 -15.95 -19.24 11.27
CA VAL A 38 -16.60 -17.91 11.30
C VAL A 38 -15.58 -16.76 11.18
N GLY A 39 -14.39 -16.91 11.75
CA GLY A 39 -13.39 -15.83 11.82
C GLY A 39 -12.57 -15.58 10.54
N LEU A 40 -12.21 -16.65 9.81
CA LEU A 40 -11.36 -16.55 8.61
C LEU A 40 -11.90 -15.65 7.47
N PRO A 41 -13.19 -15.68 7.07
CA PRO A 41 -13.67 -14.83 5.98
C PRO A 41 -13.49 -13.33 6.26
N SER A 42 -13.68 -12.90 7.52
CA SER A 42 -13.52 -11.49 7.93
C SER A 42 -12.08 -10.98 7.73
N LEU A 43 -11.09 -11.84 7.97
CA LEU A 43 -9.68 -11.48 7.81
C LEU A 43 -9.33 -11.15 6.35
N SER A 44 -9.90 -11.90 5.39
CA SER A 44 -9.67 -11.65 3.96
C SER A 44 -10.14 -10.27 3.53
N ASP A 45 -11.30 -9.82 4.03
CA ASP A 45 -11.86 -8.52 3.68
C ASP A 45 -11.09 -7.37 4.34
N ILE A 46 -10.60 -7.56 5.58
CA ILE A 46 -9.71 -6.59 6.24
C ILE A 46 -8.40 -6.43 5.46
N ILE A 47 -7.78 -7.53 5.02
CA ILE A 47 -6.53 -7.48 4.24
C ILE A 47 -6.75 -6.73 2.92
N LYS A 48 -7.82 -7.04 2.18
CA LYS A 48 -8.15 -6.35 0.92
C LYS A 48 -8.41 -4.86 1.14
N LYS A 49 -9.11 -4.50 2.22
CA LYS A 49 -9.36 -3.10 2.59
C LYS A 49 -8.06 -2.37 2.91
N ASN A 50 -7.19 -2.97 3.73
CA ASN A 50 -5.90 -2.40 4.07
C ASN A 50 -5.03 -2.22 2.81
N GLN A 51 -5.02 -3.21 1.92
CA GLN A 51 -4.30 -3.11 0.65
C GLN A 51 -4.80 -1.93 -0.19
N LEU A 52 -6.12 -1.77 -0.33
CA LEU A 52 -6.72 -0.65 -1.04
C LEU A 52 -6.36 0.72 -0.40
N ASP A 53 -6.45 0.82 0.93
CA ASP A 53 -6.15 2.04 1.69
C ASP A 53 -4.66 2.41 1.53
N THR A 54 -3.75 1.44 1.73
CA THR A 54 -2.30 1.63 1.58
C THR A 54 -1.92 2.02 0.16
N SER A 55 -2.35 1.28 -0.87
CA SER A 55 -2.00 1.60 -2.26
C SER A 55 -2.53 2.96 -2.70
N THR A 56 -3.68 3.39 -2.17
CA THR A 56 -4.21 4.75 -2.41
C THR A 56 -3.32 5.81 -1.78
N GLN A 57 -2.86 5.58 -0.55
CA GLN A 57 -1.96 6.49 0.15
C GLN A 57 -0.58 6.54 -0.49
N ASP A 58 -0.05 5.40 -0.94
CA ASP A 58 1.24 5.31 -1.63
C ASP A 58 1.22 6.14 -2.92
N LEU A 59 0.16 6.01 -3.73
CA LEU A 59 0.03 6.79 -4.96
C LEU A 59 -0.17 8.29 -4.68
N LEU A 60 -0.97 8.65 -3.66
CA LEU A 60 -1.09 10.05 -3.24
C LEU A 60 0.26 10.63 -2.83
N THR A 61 1.02 9.86 -2.04
CA THR A 61 2.34 10.25 -1.53
C THR A 61 3.31 10.40 -2.69
N ALA A 62 3.33 9.47 -3.64
CA ALA A 62 4.16 9.57 -4.85
C ALA A 62 3.85 10.84 -5.66
N ILE A 63 2.57 11.19 -5.85
CA ILE A 63 2.16 12.44 -6.53
C ILE A 63 2.67 13.66 -5.77
N GLN A 64 2.50 13.69 -4.44
CA GLN A 64 2.94 14.81 -3.60
C GLN A 64 4.47 14.94 -3.58
N THR A 65 5.19 13.83 -3.47
CA THR A 65 6.65 13.78 -3.55
C THR A 65 7.14 14.28 -4.90
N THR A 66 6.50 13.90 -6.01
CA THR A 66 6.83 14.39 -7.35
C THR A 66 6.72 15.91 -7.41
N ARG A 67 5.62 16.48 -6.87
CA ARG A 67 5.46 17.94 -6.80
C ARG A 67 6.55 18.60 -5.97
N THR A 68 6.85 18.06 -4.79
CA THR A 68 7.88 18.60 -3.91
C THR A 68 9.24 18.57 -4.58
N LEU A 69 9.59 17.48 -5.27
CA LEU A 69 10.85 17.35 -6.00
C LEU A 69 10.94 18.36 -7.15
N ALA A 70 9.87 18.57 -7.92
CA ALA A 70 9.87 19.59 -8.98
C ALA A 70 10.18 20.99 -8.43
N VAL A 71 9.55 21.35 -7.30
CA VAL A 71 9.76 22.65 -6.66
C VAL A 71 11.16 22.76 -6.06
N MET A 72 11.61 21.75 -5.31
CA MET A 72 12.90 21.77 -4.62
C MET A 72 14.10 21.73 -5.59
N GLN A 73 13.98 21.02 -6.70
CA GLN A 73 15.04 20.92 -7.70
C GLN A 73 14.95 22.02 -8.77
N HIS A 74 13.92 22.87 -8.73
CA HIS A 74 13.63 23.87 -9.75
C HIS A 74 13.55 23.31 -11.19
N LYS A 75 13.17 22.04 -11.32
CA LYS A 75 13.10 21.28 -12.57
C LYS A 75 11.73 20.61 -12.71
N ARG A 76 11.43 20.07 -13.89
CA ARG A 76 10.24 19.23 -14.05
C ARG A 76 10.50 17.88 -13.39
N ALA A 77 9.52 17.41 -12.62
CA ALA A 77 9.51 16.04 -12.10
C ALA A 77 8.29 15.30 -12.63
N VAL A 78 8.48 14.02 -12.91
CA VAL A 78 7.50 13.18 -13.59
C VAL A 78 7.25 11.92 -12.78
N LEU A 79 5.97 11.60 -12.59
CA LEU A 79 5.47 10.33 -12.13
C LEU A 79 4.82 9.62 -13.31
N LYS A 80 5.44 8.55 -13.77
CA LYS A 80 5.00 7.81 -14.95
C LYS A 80 4.54 6.42 -14.53
N ALA A 81 3.31 6.07 -14.89
CA ALA A 81 2.84 4.70 -14.79
C ALA A 81 3.63 3.81 -15.76
N ASN A 82 3.78 2.53 -15.43
CA ASN A 82 4.35 1.55 -16.34
C ASN A 82 3.39 1.30 -17.52
N SER A 83 2.95 0.07 -17.77
CA SER A 83 1.89 -0.17 -18.76
C SER A 83 0.57 0.48 -18.33
N ASP A 84 0.25 0.36 -17.03
CA ASP A 84 -0.86 0.99 -16.32
C ASP A 84 -0.44 1.31 -14.87
N TRP A 85 -1.28 2.05 -14.15
CA TRP A 85 -1.01 2.44 -12.75
C TRP A 85 -1.01 1.25 -11.77
N SER A 86 -1.65 0.12 -12.11
CA SER A 86 -1.63 -1.11 -11.31
C SER A 86 -0.34 -1.90 -11.50
N GLN A 87 0.37 -1.72 -12.61
CA GLN A 87 1.69 -2.31 -12.85
C GLN A 87 2.83 -1.50 -12.23
N GLY A 88 2.49 -0.50 -11.41
CA GLY A 88 3.45 0.35 -10.74
C GLY A 88 3.79 1.61 -11.51
N TRP A 89 4.72 2.38 -10.96
CA TRP A 89 5.09 3.69 -11.49
C TRP A 89 6.54 4.01 -11.13
N GLU A 90 7.12 4.94 -11.88
CA GLU A 90 8.44 5.49 -11.66
C GLU A 90 8.38 7.00 -11.48
N LEU A 91 9.29 7.52 -10.66
CA LEU A 91 9.48 8.93 -10.40
C LEU A 91 10.89 9.31 -10.82
N PHE A 92 11.01 10.33 -11.66
CA PHE A 92 12.29 10.86 -12.13
C PHE A 92 12.21 12.37 -12.36
N ILE A 93 13.38 12.99 -12.52
CA ILE A 93 13.50 14.37 -13.00
C ILE A 93 13.61 14.32 -14.51
N ASP A 94 12.78 15.13 -15.18
CA ASP A 94 12.65 15.18 -16.63
C ASP A 94 13.35 16.45 -17.11
N ASP A 95 14.59 16.29 -17.58
CA ASP A 95 15.47 17.41 -17.92
C ASP A 95 15.18 17.98 -19.32
N ASN A 96 14.48 17.20 -20.17
CA ASN A 96 14.14 17.60 -21.53
C ASN A 96 12.62 17.81 -21.78
N ASP A 97 11.82 17.78 -20.71
CA ASP A 97 10.38 17.97 -20.70
C ASP A 97 9.57 16.95 -21.54
N ASN A 98 10.14 15.79 -21.88
CA ASN A 98 9.52 14.82 -22.79
C ASN A 98 8.53 13.84 -22.09
N GLY A 99 8.49 13.85 -20.76
CA GLY A 99 7.59 13.02 -19.95
C GLY A 99 7.96 11.54 -19.89
N SER A 100 9.17 11.17 -20.29
CA SER A 100 9.71 9.82 -20.32
C SER A 100 11.12 9.79 -19.76
N ARG A 101 11.45 8.74 -19.01
CA ARG A 101 12.77 8.62 -18.44
C ARG A 101 13.79 8.26 -19.52
N ASP A 102 14.78 9.11 -19.71
CA ASP A 102 15.94 8.84 -20.57
C ASP A 102 17.08 8.16 -19.79
N THR A 103 18.07 7.60 -20.50
CA THR A 103 19.19 6.86 -19.90
C THR A 103 20.05 7.73 -18.97
N GLU A 104 20.11 9.03 -19.23
CA GLU A 104 20.88 10.01 -18.46
C GLU A 104 20.11 10.57 -17.26
N GLU A 105 18.81 10.27 -17.15
CA GLU A 105 17.94 10.75 -16.08
C GLU A 105 17.91 9.79 -14.90
N GLU A 106 18.07 10.34 -13.70
CA GLU A 106 18.07 9.55 -12.47
C GLU A 106 16.67 9.04 -12.12
N LEU A 107 16.55 7.73 -11.94
CA LEU A 107 15.37 7.11 -11.33
C LEU A 107 15.41 7.33 -9.82
N LEU A 108 14.52 8.19 -9.31
CA LEU A 108 14.47 8.52 -7.89
C LEU A 108 13.63 7.55 -7.07
N PHE A 109 12.54 7.04 -7.65
CA PHE A 109 11.67 6.08 -6.97
C PHE A 109 10.96 5.17 -7.96
N THR A 110 10.73 3.92 -7.57
CA THR A 110 9.92 2.97 -8.32
C THR A 110 9.00 2.20 -7.40
N GLN A 111 7.78 2.00 -7.86
CA GLN A 111 6.78 1.14 -7.26
C GLN A 111 6.54 -0.06 -8.18
N GLY A 112 6.55 -1.27 -7.62
CA GLY A 112 6.21 -2.49 -8.34
C GLY A 112 4.70 -2.68 -8.55
N ALA A 113 4.34 -3.74 -9.29
CA ALA A 113 2.95 -4.07 -9.55
C ALA A 113 2.16 -4.35 -8.27
N ILE A 114 0.91 -3.87 -8.25
CA ILE A 114 -0.02 -4.00 -7.14
C ILE A 114 -1.10 -5.01 -7.53
N ALA A 115 -1.03 -6.19 -6.93
CA ALA A 115 -1.99 -7.25 -7.19
C ALA A 115 -3.40 -6.91 -6.64
N ASN A 116 -4.44 -7.47 -7.25
CA ASN A 116 -5.83 -7.41 -6.79
C ASN A 116 -6.48 -6.01 -6.74
N LEU A 117 -5.86 -4.99 -7.36
CA LEU A 117 -6.45 -3.66 -7.53
C LEU A 117 -6.50 -3.30 -9.02
N SER A 118 -7.59 -2.67 -9.42
CA SER A 118 -7.74 -1.98 -10.70
C SER A 118 -7.52 -0.49 -10.48
N ILE A 119 -6.53 0.07 -11.18
CA ILE A 119 -6.22 1.50 -11.13
C ILE A 119 -6.41 2.10 -12.52
N THR A 120 -7.40 2.98 -12.65
CA THR A 120 -7.81 3.58 -13.93
C THR A 120 -7.69 5.10 -13.86
N SER A 121 -7.29 5.74 -14.95
CA SER A 121 -7.15 7.20 -15.01
C SER A 121 -8.09 7.80 -16.05
N THR A 122 -8.48 9.06 -15.83
CA THR A 122 -9.23 9.83 -16.83
C THR A 122 -8.42 9.97 -18.10
N ASN A 123 -9.03 9.75 -19.26
CA ASN A 123 -8.40 9.85 -20.58
C ASN A 123 -7.13 8.99 -20.72
N ALA A 124 -7.02 7.89 -19.99
CA ALA A 124 -5.85 7.02 -19.98
C ALA A 124 -4.52 7.77 -19.71
N MET A 125 -4.56 8.82 -18.87
CA MET A 125 -3.38 9.54 -18.42
C MET A 125 -2.38 8.56 -17.79
N LYS A 126 -1.18 8.46 -18.38
CA LYS A 126 -0.06 7.63 -17.87
C LYS A 126 1.01 8.43 -17.14
N THR A 127 0.96 9.75 -17.24
CA THR A 127 1.99 10.63 -16.72
C THR A 127 1.35 11.72 -15.89
N ILE A 128 1.88 11.95 -14.69
CA ILE A 128 1.63 13.12 -13.86
C ILE A 128 2.93 13.88 -13.72
N SER A 129 2.94 15.14 -14.13
CA SER A 129 4.16 15.94 -14.10
C SER A 129 3.94 17.32 -13.52
N PHE A 130 4.91 17.77 -12.76
CA PHE A 130 4.93 19.08 -12.11
C PHE A 130 6.14 19.87 -12.58
N ILE A 131 5.94 21.17 -12.81
CA ILE A 131 7.02 22.11 -13.11
C ILE A 131 7.53 22.77 -11.82
N ASN A 132 8.59 23.57 -11.93
CA ASN A 132 9.25 24.22 -10.80
C ASN A 132 8.33 25.10 -9.91
N THR A 133 7.19 25.58 -10.43
CA THR A 133 6.18 26.32 -9.65
C THR A 133 5.22 25.43 -8.87
N GLY A 134 5.32 24.11 -9.04
CA GLY A 134 4.41 23.12 -8.46
C GLY A 134 3.06 23.03 -9.16
N GLU A 135 2.89 23.69 -10.31
CA GLU A 135 1.74 23.49 -11.19
C GLU A 135 1.83 22.15 -11.91
N SER A 136 0.68 21.51 -12.10
CA SER A 136 0.57 20.27 -12.87
C SER A 136 0.39 20.61 -14.35
N ARG A 137 1.38 20.26 -15.17
CA ARG A 137 1.46 20.59 -16.61
C ARG A 137 1.84 19.36 -17.39
N GLN A 138 1.27 19.18 -18.58
CA GLN A 138 1.68 18.13 -19.49
C GLN A 138 3.17 18.28 -19.85
N ALA A 139 3.87 17.14 -19.95
CA ALA A 139 5.23 17.04 -20.45
C ALA A 139 5.14 16.66 -21.94
N ASN A 140 5.42 17.62 -22.82
CA ASN A 140 5.28 17.48 -24.26
C ASN A 140 6.47 18.12 -25.02
N GLY A 141 7.65 18.08 -24.41
CA GLY A 141 8.87 18.74 -24.89
C GLY A 141 8.89 20.26 -24.62
N SER A 142 8.02 20.75 -23.75
CA SER A 142 7.98 22.15 -23.34
C SER A 142 7.68 22.31 -21.86
N THR A 143 8.45 23.17 -21.19
CA THR A 143 8.28 23.51 -19.78
C THR A 143 6.89 24.12 -19.50
N GLY A 144 6.32 24.83 -20.47
CA GLY A 144 5.07 25.58 -20.30
C GLY A 144 3.77 24.83 -20.56
N GLY A 145 3.82 23.54 -20.92
CA GLY A 145 2.74 22.74 -21.52
C GLY A 145 1.30 22.91 -20.98
N ALA A 146 0.32 22.30 -21.65
CA ALA A 146 -1.08 22.46 -21.25
C ALA A 146 -1.33 22.01 -19.80
N PHE A 147 -2.37 22.54 -19.16
CA PHE A 147 -2.68 22.13 -17.78
C PHE A 147 -2.98 20.63 -17.75
N LEU A 148 -2.47 19.96 -16.72
CA LEU A 148 -2.77 18.58 -16.46
C LEU A 148 -3.66 18.49 -15.22
N ALA A 149 -4.88 18.01 -15.43
CA ALA A 149 -5.86 17.77 -14.38
C ALA A 149 -6.64 16.50 -14.71
N GLY A 150 -7.10 15.79 -13.69
CA GLY A 150 -7.80 14.54 -13.91
C GLY A 150 -8.05 13.80 -12.62
N ASN A 151 -8.57 12.58 -12.76
CA ASN A 151 -8.72 11.68 -11.65
C ASN A 151 -8.14 10.29 -11.95
N ILE A 152 -7.68 9.64 -10.89
CA ILE A 152 -7.27 8.23 -10.87
C ILE A 152 -8.22 7.52 -9.91
N SER A 153 -8.92 6.50 -10.38
CA SER A 153 -9.83 5.66 -9.60
C SER A 153 -9.15 4.34 -9.27
N ILE A 154 -9.17 3.97 -8.00
CA ILE A 154 -8.55 2.77 -7.44
C ILE A 154 -9.65 1.91 -6.85
N CYS A 155 -9.76 0.68 -7.34
CA CYS A 155 -10.86 -0.23 -7.04
C CYS A 155 -10.34 -1.65 -6.80
N GLY A 156 -10.75 -2.28 -5.70
CA GLY A 156 -10.42 -3.70 -5.45
C GLY A 156 -11.43 -4.66 -6.10
N LYS A 157 -12.71 -4.52 -5.74
CA LYS A 157 -13.81 -5.35 -6.25
C LYS A 157 -14.94 -4.46 -6.80
N LYS A 158 -15.70 -4.98 -7.76
CA LYS A 158 -16.92 -4.31 -8.24
C LYS A 158 -17.96 -4.20 -7.13
N ASN A 159 -18.73 -3.11 -7.14
CA ASN A 159 -19.76 -2.76 -6.16
C ASN A 159 -19.26 -2.62 -4.71
N THR A 160 -17.96 -2.39 -4.50
CA THR A 160 -17.41 -2.07 -3.18
C THR A 160 -16.90 -0.63 -3.13
N LYS A 161 -16.59 -0.16 -1.91
CA LYS A 161 -15.91 1.12 -1.72
C LYS A 161 -14.56 1.12 -2.44
N GLY A 162 -14.26 2.22 -3.11
CA GLY A 162 -12.98 2.54 -3.73
C GLY A 162 -12.59 3.99 -3.43
N TYR A 163 -11.49 4.41 -4.04
CA TYR A 163 -10.99 5.78 -3.91
C TYR A 163 -10.74 6.41 -5.25
N LYS A 164 -10.95 7.72 -5.30
CA LYS A 164 -10.63 8.58 -6.42
C LYS A 164 -9.63 9.63 -5.96
N LEU A 165 -8.44 9.59 -6.55
CA LEU A 165 -7.46 10.65 -6.46
C LEU A 165 -7.81 11.72 -7.47
N ILE A 166 -7.91 12.97 -7.03
CA ILE A 166 -8.27 14.12 -7.87
C ILE A 166 -7.06 15.04 -7.91
N LEU A 167 -6.57 15.30 -9.12
CA LEU A 167 -5.49 16.23 -9.41
C LEU A 167 -6.06 17.51 -10.02
N ALA A 168 -5.88 18.63 -9.32
CA ALA A 168 -6.23 19.95 -9.82
C ALA A 168 -5.05 20.59 -10.58
N ARG A 169 -5.34 21.51 -11.49
CA ARG A 169 -4.33 22.28 -12.25
C ARG A 169 -3.22 22.88 -11.38
N GLY A 170 -3.58 23.47 -10.24
CA GLY A 170 -2.61 24.06 -9.30
C GLY A 170 -1.78 23.05 -8.50
N GLY A 171 -1.76 21.79 -8.95
CA GLY A 171 -1.00 20.69 -8.39
C GLY A 171 -1.51 20.11 -7.07
N ARG A 172 -2.71 20.52 -6.63
CA ARG A 172 -3.34 19.94 -5.43
C ARG A 172 -3.86 18.54 -5.75
N SER A 173 -3.44 17.55 -4.97
CA SER A 173 -3.95 16.18 -5.00
C SER A 173 -4.79 15.90 -3.75
N ARG A 174 -5.95 15.25 -3.91
CA ARG A 174 -6.81 14.83 -2.79
C ARG A 174 -7.46 13.48 -3.04
N ILE A 175 -7.79 12.76 -1.97
CA ILE A 175 -8.58 11.53 -2.00
C ILE A 175 -10.07 11.85 -1.83
N SER A 176 -10.93 11.12 -2.53
CA SER A 176 -12.37 11.07 -2.34
C SER A 176 -12.84 9.62 -2.38
N SER A 177 -13.78 9.22 -1.52
CA SER A 177 -14.38 7.89 -1.63
C SER A 177 -15.34 7.81 -2.82
N ILE A 178 -15.39 6.64 -3.46
CA ILE A 178 -16.31 6.32 -4.55
C ILE A 178 -16.85 4.90 -4.39
N MET A 179 -17.88 4.56 -5.16
CA MET A 179 -18.29 3.17 -5.39
C MET A 179 -17.69 2.69 -6.72
N CYS A 180 -17.08 1.51 -6.69
CA CYS A 180 -16.49 0.88 -7.86
C CYS A 180 -17.56 0.22 -8.73
N ASN A 181 -17.55 0.49 -10.03
CA ASN A 181 -18.40 -0.16 -11.04
C ASN A 181 -17.69 -1.37 -11.70
#